data_AF-A0AAW1Y643-F1
#
_entry.id   AF-A0AAW1Y643-F1
#
_cell.length_a   1.000
_cell.length_b   1.000
_cell.length_c   1.000
_cell.angle_alpha   90.00
_cell.angle_beta   90.00
_cell.angle_gamma   90.00
#
_symmetry.space_group_name_H-M   'P 1'
#
loop_
_entity.id
_entity.type
_entity.pdbx_description
1 polymer ?
#
loop_
_entity_poly.entity_id
_entity_poly.type
_entity_poly.pdbx_seq_one_letter_code
_entity_poly.pdbx_strand_id
1 'polypeptide(L)'
;MAKYPSASTLLLVALLYVSAAAKINGLYDNGICKSLVETRGYTCQEHQVMTEDGYILGLQRIPFGRFGNNSTADQKPPVLLQHGLTNDAAAWLLNPPDQALAFILADQGFDVWLANARGTKSSRGHKSLSNNDPANWDWTWDQLAAYDLPAFFNYVNNQTGQKSHYVGHSLGTLTVLAALSQQTLINSLRSAALLSPVAHLGQISTLLVRVGTQLFYAEQLYNFGLHEFPPQGQLLQTLQTILCTHPGQDCSNIMAALTAKVYDSLLAFFGQH
;
A
#
# COMPACT_ATOMS: atom_id res chain seq x y z
N MET A 1 -7.23 5.86 36.29
CA MET A 1 -8.13 6.79 35.56
C MET A 1 -7.26 7.70 34.70
N ALA A 2 -7.16 7.42 33.41
CA ALA A 2 -6.42 8.30 32.50
C ALA A 2 -7.27 9.56 32.26
N LYS A 3 -6.73 10.73 32.63
CA LYS A 3 -7.37 12.02 32.34
C LYS A 3 -7.30 12.27 30.84
N TYR A 4 -8.45 12.47 30.21
CA TYR A 4 -8.53 12.93 28.82
C TYR A 4 -7.82 14.28 28.66
N PRO A 5 -7.10 14.51 27.55
CA PRO A 5 -6.49 15.81 27.28
C PRO A 5 -7.57 16.89 27.13
N SER A 6 -7.32 18.07 27.70
CA SER A 6 -8.24 19.20 27.66
C SER A 6 -8.44 19.72 26.23
N ALA A 7 -9.57 20.37 25.95
CA ALA A 7 -9.87 21.01 24.65
C ALA A 7 -8.75 21.97 24.18
N SER A 8 -8.00 22.57 25.10
CA SER A 8 -6.85 23.43 24.80
C SER A 8 -5.66 22.68 24.20
N THR A 9 -5.49 21.40 24.54
CA THR A 9 -4.43 20.53 23.99
C THR A 9 -4.78 20.07 22.58
N LEU A 10 -6.08 19.83 22.30
CA LEU A 10 -6.60 19.54 20.97
C LEU A 10 -6.46 20.75 20.02
N LEU A 11 -6.70 21.96 20.53
CA LEU A 11 -6.55 23.20 19.76
C LEU A 11 -5.07 23.49 19.40
N LEU A 12 -4.14 23.18 20.30
CA LEU A 12 -2.69 23.32 20.06
C LEU A 12 -2.17 22.30 19.03
N VAL A 13 -2.68 21.07 19.05
CA VAL A 13 -2.42 20.08 18.01
C VAL A 13 -2.96 20.60 16.68
N ALA A 14 -4.22 21.05 16.62
CA ALA A 14 -4.84 21.63 15.43
C ALA A 14 -4.13 22.90 14.91
N LEU A 15 -3.53 23.72 15.77
CA LEU A 15 -2.76 24.90 15.37
C LEU A 15 -1.36 24.54 14.83
N LEU A 16 -0.72 23.49 15.37
CA LEU A 16 0.53 22.94 14.81
C LEU A 16 0.31 22.28 13.44
N TYR A 17 -0.90 21.83 13.13
CA TYR A 17 -1.31 21.34 11.80
C TYR A 17 -1.29 22.44 10.72
N VAL A 18 -1.45 23.72 11.09
CA VAL A 18 -1.60 24.83 10.11
C VAL A 18 -0.25 25.40 9.64
N SER A 19 0.85 25.19 10.38
CA SER A 19 2.13 25.86 10.10
C SER A 19 3.21 25.05 9.37
N ALA A 20 2.91 23.88 8.81
CA ALA A 20 3.89 23.08 8.05
C ALA A 20 3.41 22.77 6.63
N ALA A 21 3.34 23.80 5.78
CA ALA A 21 3.10 23.65 4.36
C ALA A 21 4.41 23.82 3.57
N ALA A 22 5.08 22.71 3.21
CA ALA A 22 6.17 22.72 2.22
C ALA A 22 6.34 21.37 1.49
N LYS A 23 5.70 21.27 0.32
CA LYS A 23 5.95 20.42 -0.87
C LYS A 23 6.83 19.15 -0.72
N ILE A 24 6.21 17.98 -0.88
CA ILE A 24 6.73 16.87 -1.71
C ILE A 24 5.62 16.52 -2.73
N ASN A 25 5.62 17.24 -3.84
CA ASN A 25 5.02 16.77 -5.09
C ASN A 25 6.20 16.47 -6.02
N GLY A 26 6.39 15.23 -6.47
CA GLY A 26 7.31 14.99 -7.59
C GLY A 26 8.07 13.67 -7.70
N LEU A 27 7.75 12.58 -6.99
CA LEU A 27 8.55 11.35 -7.10
C LEU A 27 8.31 10.55 -8.42
N TYR A 28 7.17 10.71 -9.10
CA TYR A 28 6.87 10.06 -10.40
C TYR A 28 5.67 10.72 -11.08
N ASP A 29 5.86 11.92 -11.64
CA ASP A 29 4.77 12.68 -12.30
C ASP A 29 4.38 12.11 -13.67
N ASN A 30 5.26 11.33 -14.29
CA ASN A 30 5.03 10.68 -15.58
C ASN A 30 4.49 9.24 -15.45
N GLY A 31 3.97 8.84 -14.29
CA GLY A 31 3.52 7.48 -14.01
C GLY A 31 4.62 6.57 -13.45
N ILE A 32 4.21 5.44 -12.86
CA ILE A 32 5.12 4.48 -12.20
C ILE A 32 6.00 3.80 -13.25
N CYS A 33 5.41 3.38 -14.37
CA CYS A 33 6.14 2.68 -15.43
C CYS A 33 7.32 3.50 -15.95
N LYS A 34 7.03 4.72 -16.43
CA LYS A 34 8.05 5.58 -17.03
C LYS A 34 9.09 6.06 -16.05
N SER A 35 8.71 6.27 -14.78
CA SER A 35 9.62 6.86 -13.79
C SER A 35 10.49 5.81 -13.09
N LEU A 36 9.96 4.62 -12.81
CA LEU A 36 10.60 3.63 -11.94
C LEU A 36 10.97 2.31 -12.63
N VAL A 37 10.26 1.93 -13.70
CA VAL A 37 10.45 0.63 -14.36
C VAL A 37 11.32 0.76 -15.61
N GLU A 38 10.93 1.65 -16.53
CA GLU A 38 11.62 1.85 -17.81
C GLU A 38 13.03 2.42 -17.62
N THR A 39 13.22 3.29 -16.63
CA THR A 39 14.54 3.84 -16.25
C THR A 39 15.52 2.76 -15.78
N ARG A 40 15.01 1.58 -15.42
CA ARG A 40 15.80 0.41 -15.01
C ARG A 40 15.94 -0.63 -16.12
N GLY A 41 15.50 -0.32 -17.34
CA GLY A 41 15.65 -1.16 -18.53
C GLY A 41 14.60 -2.27 -18.68
N TYR A 42 13.49 -2.22 -17.94
CA TYR A 42 12.39 -3.17 -18.10
C TYR A 42 11.26 -2.55 -18.94
N THR A 43 10.53 -3.39 -19.67
CA THR A 43 9.27 -2.98 -20.31
C THR A 43 8.17 -2.91 -19.26
N CYS A 44 7.30 -1.91 -19.36
CA CYS A 44 6.19 -1.72 -18.44
C CYS A 44 4.90 -1.39 -19.19
N GLN A 45 3.77 -1.84 -18.67
CA GLN A 45 2.43 -1.50 -19.17
C GLN A 45 1.59 -0.92 -18.03
N GLU A 46 0.86 0.17 -18.28
CA GLU A 46 -0.12 0.71 -17.34
C GLU A 46 -1.52 0.28 -17.75
N HIS A 47 -2.24 -0.29 -16.79
CA HIS A 47 -3.60 -0.77 -16.92
C HIS A 47 -4.49 -0.05 -15.92
N GLN A 48 -5.79 -0.04 -16.23
CA GLN A 48 -6.83 0.35 -15.29
C GLN A 48 -7.85 -0.77 -15.18
N VAL A 49 -8.34 -0.97 -13.96
CA VAL A 49 -9.43 -1.92 -13.66
C VAL A 49 -10.50 -1.19 -12.87
N MET A 50 -11.76 -1.49 -13.16
CA MET A 50 -12.90 -0.92 -12.43
C MET A 50 -13.43 -1.95 -11.44
N THR A 51 -13.64 -1.53 -10.20
CA THR A 51 -14.29 -2.34 -9.17
C THR A 51 -15.81 -2.34 -9.36
N GLU A 52 -16.50 -3.28 -8.71
CA GLU A 52 -17.97 -3.37 -8.75
C GLU A 52 -18.63 -2.10 -8.19
N ASP A 53 -18.06 -1.52 -7.14
CA ASP A 53 -18.53 -0.28 -6.52
C ASP A 53 -18.06 0.99 -7.25
N GLY A 54 -17.33 0.86 -8.36
CA GLY A 54 -17.09 1.96 -9.31
C GLY A 54 -15.74 2.68 -9.19
N TYR A 55 -14.84 2.23 -8.31
CA TYR A 55 -13.46 2.75 -8.25
C TYR A 55 -12.66 2.30 -9.46
N ILE A 56 -11.81 3.18 -9.97
CA ILE A 56 -10.89 2.92 -11.09
C ILE A 56 -9.49 2.83 -10.52
N LEU A 57 -8.93 1.61 -10.52
CA LEU A 57 -7.67 1.28 -9.90
C LEU A 57 -6.56 1.16 -10.95
N GLY A 58 -5.40 1.72 -10.64
CA GLY A 58 -4.19 1.59 -11.44
C GLY A 58 -3.48 0.27 -11.18
N LEU A 59 -2.98 -0.35 -12.24
CA LEU A 59 -2.28 -1.62 -12.20
C LEU A 59 -1.10 -1.55 -13.19
N GLN A 60 0.14 -1.75 -12.72
CA GLN A 60 1.30 -1.81 -13.61
C GLN A 60 1.69 -3.25 -13.89
N ARG A 61 2.19 -3.53 -15.09
CA ARG A 61 2.66 -4.86 -15.50
C ARG A 61 4.09 -4.79 -15.99
N ILE A 62 4.94 -5.69 -15.50
CA ILE A 62 6.30 -5.96 -15.99
C ILE A 62 6.29 -7.37 -16.59
N PRO A 63 6.02 -7.51 -17.90
CA PRO A 63 5.79 -8.82 -18.52
C PRO A 63 7.06 -9.64 -18.74
N PHE A 64 8.24 -9.01 -18.73
CA PHE A 64 9.51 -9.65 -19.04
C PHE A 64 10.65 -9.12 -18.18
N GLY A 65 11.63 -9.97 -17.91
CA GLY A 65 12.92 -9.57 -17.35
C GLY A 65 13.75 -8.75 -18.34
N ARG A 66 14.78 -8.07 -17.83
CA ARG A 66 15.55 -7.05 -18.57
C ARG A 66 16.19 -7.57 -19.86
N PHE A 67 16.71 -8.79 -19.82
CA PHE A 67 17.45 -9.37 -20.95
C PHE A 67 16.56 -10.13 -21.95
N GLY A 68 15.24 -10.07 -21.74
CA GLY A 68 14.28 -10.79 -22.56
C GLY A 68 14.42 -12.31 -22.41
N ASN A 69 13.34 -13.02 -22.68
CA ASN A 69 13.33 -14.46 -22.85
C ASN A 69 12.48 -14.75 -24.09
N ASN A 70 12.78 -15.82 -24.81
CA ASN A 70 12.00 -16.26 -25.99
C ASN A 70 10.57 -16.73 -25.64
N SER A 71 10.14 -16.55 -24.39
CA SER A 71 8.80 -16.88 -23.90
C SER A 71 7.85 -15.72 -24.15
N THR A 72 6.64 -16.00 -24.61
CA THR A 72 5.58 -14.97 -24.63
C THR A 72 5.10 -14.70 -23.19
N ALA A 73 4.57 -13.50 -22.94
CA ALA A 73 4.08 -13.14 -21.60
C ALA A 73 3.01 -14.12 -21.10
N ASP A 74 2.17 -14.64 -22.00
CA ASP A 74 1.06 -15.55 -21.71
C ASP A 74 1.50 -16.93 -21.22
N GLN A 75 2.78 -17.28 -21.38
CA GLN A 75 3.37 -18.53 -20.87
C GLN A 75 3.96 -18.39 -19.46
N LYS A 76 4.09 -17.16 -18.96
CA LYS A 76 4.72 -16.88 -17.67
C LYS A 76 3.67 -16.91 -16.56
N PRO A 77 3.99 -17.47 -15.38
CA PRO A 77 3.06 -17.45 -14.26
C PRO A 77 2.85 -16.01 -13.74
N PRO A 78 1.60 -15.52 -13.64
CA PRO A 78 1.35 -14.18 -13.13
C PRO A 78 1.54 -14.09 -11.62
N VAL A 79 2.12 -12.98 -11.16
CA VAL A 79 2.27 -12.64 -9.74
C VAL A 79 1.72 -11.25 -9.48
N LEU A 80 0.74 -11.15 -8.59
CA LEU A 80 0.17 -9.89 -8.13
C LEU A 80 0.86 -9.44 -6.84
N LEU A 81 1.49 -8.27 -6.85
CA LEU A 81 2.14 -7.66 -5.69
C LEU A 81 1.24 -6.55 -5.12
N GLN A 82 0.85 -6.68 -3.85
CA GLN A 82 -0.03 -5.74 -3.14
C GLN A 82 0.71 -5.05 -1.99
N HIS A 83 0.76 -3.73 -2.03
CA HIS A 83 1.42 -2.90 -1.04
C HIS A 83 0.68 -2.87 0.32
N GLY A 84 1.35 -2.29 1.33
CA GLY A 84 0.81 -2.04 2.66
C GLY A 84 0.11 -0.69 2.81
N LEU A 85 -0.29 -0.36 4.05
CA LEU A 85 -0.90 0.93 4.39
C LEU A 85 0.06 2.09 4.04
N THR A 86 -0.48 3.23 3.60
CA THR A 86 0.25 4.46 3.22
C THR A 86 1.28 4.32 2.09
N ASN A 87 1.34 3.17 1.42
CA ASN A 87 2.22 2.93 0.27
C ASN A 87 1.39 2.82 -1.02
N ASP A 88 2.07 2.69 -2.16
CA ASP A 88 1.51 2.29 -3.44
C ASP A 88 2.43 1.25 -4.12
N ALA A 89 2.17 0.93 -5.40
CA ALA A 89 2.97 -0.03 -6.16
C ALA A 89 4.47 0.30 -6.23
N ALA A 90 4.86 1.58 -6.10
CA ALA A 90 6.26 1.99 -6.17
C ALA A 90 7.13 1.32 -5.11
N ALA A 91 6.55 0.94 -3.96
CA ALA A 91 7.28 0.28 -2.87
C ALA A 91 8.03 -1.00 -3.30
N TRP A 92 7.56 -1.68 -4.35
CA TRP A 92 8.19 -2.88 -4.90
C TRP A 92 9.35 -2.60 -5.85
N LEU A 93 9.61 -1.33 -6.16
CA LEU A 93 10.51 -0.87 -7.23
C LEU A 93 11.64 0.06 -6.74
N LEU A 94 11.59 0.52 -5.48
CA LEU A 94 12.50 1.57 -4.99
C LEU A 94 13.98 1.13 -4.95
N ASN A 95 14.22 -0.15 -4.68
CA ASN A 95 15.58 -0.70 -4.61
C ASN A 95 16.20 -0.92 -6.00
N PRO A 96 17.54 -1.12 -6.09
CA PRO A 96 18.18 -1.64 -7.28
C PRO A 96 17.54 -2.95 -7.78
N PRO A 97 17.61 -3.26 -9.08
CA PRO A 97 16.85 -4.39 -9.64
C PRO A 97 17.20 -5.78 -9.09
N ASP A 98 18.42 -5.96 -8.61
CA ASP A 98 18.90 -7.17 -7.94
C ASP A 98 18.42 -7.29 -6.47
N GLN A 99 17.74 -6.27 -5.95
CA GLN A 99 17.24 -6.20 -4.55
C GLN A 99 15.73 -5.90 -4.45
N ALA A 100 15.09 -5.51 -5.56
CA ALA A 100 13.69 -5.20 -5.63
C ALA A 100 12.89 -6.41 -6.11
N LEU A 101 11.94 -6.89 -5.29
CA LEU A 101 11.21 -8.12 -5.54
C LEU A 101 10.53 -8.15 -6.93
N ALA A 102 9.94 -7.04 -7.37
CA ALA A 102 9.28 -6.98 -8.68
C ALA A 102 10.25 -7.26 -9.84
N PHE A 103 11.45 -6.67 -9.78
CA PHE A 103 12.47 -6.87 -10.81
C PHE A 103 13.08 -8.27 -10.76
N ILE A 104 13.37 -8.77 -9.55
CA ILE A 104 13.85 -10.14 -9.35
C ILE A 104 12.85 -11.14 -9.93
N LEU A 105 11.56 -11.01 -9.64
CA LEU A 105 10.52 -11.91 -10.17
C LEU A 105 10.44 -11.85 -11.70
N ALA A 106 10.50 -10.67 -12.30
CA ALA A 106 10.48 -10.52 -13.75
C ALA A 106 11.69 -11.21 -14.41
N ASP A 107 12.89 -11.04 -13.84
CA ASP A 107 14.12 -11.68 -14.30
C ASP A 107 14.11 -13.20 -14.09
N GLN A 108 13.41 -13.69 -13.06
CA GLN A 108 13.16 -15.12 -12.82
C GLN A 108 12.01 -15.69 -13.68
N GLY A 109 11.46 -14.89 -14.60
CA GLY A 109 10.52 -15.37 -15.62
C GLY A 109 9.04 -15.32 -15.24
N PHE A 110 8.68 -14.58 -14.19
CA PHE A 110 7.28 -14.31 -13.85
C PHE A 110 6.71 -13.14 -14.66
N ASP A 111 5.39 -13.13 -14.84
CA ASP A 111 4.64 -11.97 -15.34
C ASP A 111 4.17 -11.14 -14.12
N VAL A 112 4.81 -10.00 -13.87
CA VAL A 112 4.66 -9.27 -12.60
C VAL A 112 3.61 -8.17 -12.74
N TRP A 113 2.64 -8.17 -11.84
CA TRP A 113 1.56 -7.19 -11.77
C TRP A 113 1.61 -6.45 -10.43
N LEU A 114 1.61 -5.12 -10.46
CA LEU A 114 1.74 -4.25 -9.30
C LEU A 114 0.42 -3.52 -9.05
N ALA A 115 -0.31 -3.95 -8.03
CA ALA A 115 -1.63 -3.44 -7.72
C ALA A 115 -1.56 -2.17 -6.88
N ASN A 116 -2.39 -1.17 -7.22
CA ASN A 116 -2.56 0.05 -6.44
C ASN A 116 -3.96 0.11 -5.85
N ALA A 117 -4.09 0.02 -4.53
CA ALA A 117 -5.38 0.13 -3.84
C ALA A 117 -6.06 1.47 -4.11
N ARG A 118 -7.40 1.53 -4.02
CA ARG A 118 -8.17 2.78 -4.10
C ARG A 118 -7.59 3.87 -3.19
N GLY A 119 -7.62 5.11 -3.66
CA GLY A 119 -7.08 6.28 -2.95
C GLY A 119 -5.58 6.54 -3.14
N THR A 120 -4.80 5.57 -3.62
CA THR A 120 -3.39 5.81 -4.03
C THR A 120 -3.31 6.72 -5.26
N LYS A 121 -2.13 7.30 -5.56
CA LYS A 121 -1.94 8.25 -6.69
C LYS A 121 -2.49 7.73 -8.02
N SER A 122 -2.32 6.43 -8.30
CA SER A 122 -2.77 5.79 -9.54
C SER A 122 -4.20 5.26 -9.50
N SER A 123 -4.92 5.38 -8.37
CA SER A 123 -6.24 4.78 -8.15
C SER A 123 -7.23 5.74 -7.48
N ARG A 124 -7.23 7.01 -7.90
CA ARG A 124 -8.14 8.07 -7.41
C ARG A 124 -9.36 8.28 -8.31
N GLY A 125 -9.52 7.47 -9.34
CA GLY A 125 -10.66 7.57 -10.24
C GLY A 125 -11.88 6.88 -9.63
N HIS A 126 -13.06 7.43 -9.89
CA HIS A 126 -14.33 6.78 -9.62
C HIS A 126 -15.30 7.05 -10.77
N LYS A 127 -16.21 6.12 -11.05
CA LYS A 127 -17.15 6.21 -12.17
C LYS A 127 -18.11 7.40 -12.06
N SER A 128 -18.53 7.73 -10.83
CA SER A 128 -19.58 8.72 -10.54
C SER A 128 -19.22 9.75 -9.47
N LEU A 129 -18.12 9.55 -8.74
CA LEU A 129 -17.73 10.40 -7.62
C LEU A 129 -16.46 11.16 -8.01
N SER A 130 -16.33 12.38 -7.52
CA SER A 130 -15.11 13.17 -7.62
C SER A 130 -14.25 13.00 -6.37
N ASN A 131 -12.96 13.34 -6.48
CA ASN A 131 -12.05 13.33 -5.33
C ASN A 131 -12.44 14.32 -4.22
N ASN A 132 -13.31 15.29 -4.51
CA ASN A 132 -13.81 16.27 -3.54
C ASN A 132 -15.06 15.77 -2.80
N ASP A 133 -15.69 14.68 -3.27
CA ASP A 133 -16.87 14.12 -2.62
C ASP A 133 -16.44 13.25 -1.43
N PRO A 134 -16.93 13.51 -0.20
CA PRO A 134 -16.57 12.72 0.98
C PRO A 134 -16.85 11.22 0.82
N ALA A 135 -17.91 10.88 0.08
CA ALA A 135 -18.28 9.49 -0.23
C ALA A 135 -17.21 8.73 -1.03
N ASN A 136 -16.32 9.42 -1.76
CA ASN A 136 -15.18 8.81 -2.46
C ASN A 136 -14.10 8.29 -1.49
N TRP A 137 -14.22 8.64 -0.21
CA TRP A 137 -13.28 8.26 0.83
C TRP A 137 -13.93 7.45 1.96
N ASP A 138 -15.22 7.13 1.83
CA ASP A 138 -15.97 6.34 2.79
C ASP A 138 -15.77 4.84 2.54
N TRP A 139 -14.55 4.37 2.79
CA TRP A 139 -14.17 2.97 2.65
C TRP A 139 -13.08 2.61 3.65
N THR A 140 -12.97 1.32 3.95
CA THR A 140 -11.95 0.76 4.82
C THR A 140 -11.20 -0.37 4.10
N TRP A 141 -10.36 -1.10 4.84
CA TRP A 141 -9.72 -2.31 4.33
C TRP A 141 -10.74 -3.39 3.92
N ASP A 142 -11.98 -3.33 4.42
CA ASP A 142 -13.06 -4.25 4.04
C ASP A 142 -13.36 -4.15 2.54
N GLN A 143 -13.51 -2.94 2.01
CA GLN A 143 -13.73 -2.72 0.57
C GLN A 143 -12.52 -3.15 -0.27
N LEU A 144 -11.30 -3.03 0.25
CA LEU A 144 -10.11 -3.54 -0.45
C LEU A 144 -10.18 -5.06 -0.63
N ALA A 145 -10.64 -5.78 0.40
CA ALA A 145 -10.80 -7.23 0.35
C ALA A 145 -12.01 -7.65 -0.50
N ALA A 146 -13.13 -6.93 -0.40
CA ALA A 146 -14.39 -7.27 -1.05
C ALA A 146 -14.44 -6.88 -2.54
N TYR A 147 -13.79 -5.78 -2.93
CA TYR A 147 -13.94 -5.21 -4.27
C TYR A 147 -12.62 -5.05 -5.03
N ASP A 148 -11.59 -4.47 -4.42
CA ASP A 148 -10.31 -4.22 -5.11
C ASP A 148 -9.61 -5.53 -5.50
N LEU A 149 -9.43 -6.43 -4.52
CA LEU A 149 -8.75 -7.70 -4.77
C LEU A 149 -9.45 -8.54 -5.84
N PRO A 150 -10.78 -8.82 -5.76
CA PRO A 150 -11.46 -9.54 -6.83
C PRO A 150 -11.33 -8.87 -8.20
N ALA A 151 -11.39 -7.54 -8.27
CA ALA A 151 -11.21 -6.82 -9.53
C ALA A 151 -9.81 -7.05 -10.12
N PHE A 152 -8.75 -6.95 -9.32
CA PHE A 152 -7.39 -7.25 -9.77
C PHE A 152 -7.23 -8.70 -10.23
N PHE A 153 -7.66 -9.67 -9.41
CA PHE A 153 -7.54 -11.08 -9.77
C PHE A 153 -8.31 -11.43 -11.04
N ASN A 154 -9.55 -10.93 -11.17
CA ASN A 154 -10.35 -11.16 -12.37
C ASN A 154 -9.69 -10.56 -13.61
N TYR A 155 -9.17 -9.33 -13.50
CA TYR A 155 -8.46 -8.70 -14.61
C TYR A 155 -7.22 -9.48 -15.02
N VAL A 156 -6.31 -9.75 -14.08
CA VAL A 156 -5.04 -10.44 -14.37
C VAL A 156 -5.27 -11.86 -14.88
N ASN A 157 -6.17 -12.62 -14.26
CA ASN A 157 -6.46 -13.98 -14.68
C ASN A 157 -7.11 -14.02 -16.07
N ASN A 158 -7.98 -13.06 -16.40
CA ASN A 158 -8.56 -12.96 -17.74
C ASN A 158 -7.53 -12.56 -18.80
N GLN A 159 -6.61 -11.65 -18.47
CA GLN A 159 -5.55 -11.24 -19.39
C GLN A 159 -4.55 -12.36 -19.67
N THR A 160 -4.27 -13.21 -18.67
CA THR A 160 -3.21 -14.23 -18.74
C THR A 160 -3.72 -15.64 -18.98
N GLY A 161 -5.01 -15.89 -18.78
CA GLY A 161 -5.60 -17.24 -18.80
C GLY A 161 -5.15 -18.14 -17.64
N GLN A 162 -4.50 -17.59 -16.61
CA GLN A 162 -3.89 -18.36 -15.52
C GLN A 162 -4.35 -17.86 -14.16
N LYS A 163 -4.32 -18.74 -13.14
CA LYS A 163 -4.46 -18.34 -11.74
C LYS A 163 -3.20 -17.60 -11.28
N SER A 164 -3.37 -16.48 -10.59
CA SER A 164 -2.27 -15.63 -10.14
C SER A 164 -1.70 -16.06 -8.79
N HIS A 165 -0.38 -16.01 -8.67
CA HIS A 165 0.28 -15.95 -7.37
C HIS A 165 0.07 -14.58 -6.74
N TYR A 166 0.12 -14.50 -5.42
CA TYR A 166 -0.06 -13.28 -4.67
C TYR A 166 1.10 -13.05 -3.71
N VAL A 167 1.59 -11.82 -3.63
CA VAL A 167 2.48 -11.38 -2.57
C VAL A 167 1.90 -10.13 -1.94
N GLY A 168 1.55 -10.21 -0.66
CA GLY A 168 1.05 -9.08 0.10
C GLY A 168 2.07 -8.63 1.13
N HIS A 169 2.17 -7.32 1.37
CA HIS A 169 2.89 -6.77 2.52
C HIS A 169 1.93 -6.07 3.48
N SER A 170 2.05 -6.32 4.79
CA SER A 170 1.29 -5.62 5.83
C SER A 170 -0.22 -5.61 5.52
N LEU A 171 -0.84 -4.47 5.25
CA LEU A 171 -2.25 -4.36 4.87
C LEU A 171 -2.65 -5.29 3.71
N GLY A 172 -1.79 -5.49 2.70
CA GLY A 172 -2.07 -6.44 1.62
C GLY A 172 -2.27 -7.87 2.12
N THR A 173 -1.56 -8.26 3.18
CA THR A 173 -1.77 -9.59 3.79
C THR A 173 -3.13 -9.71 4.48
N LEU A 174 -3.57 -8.63 5.14
CA LEU A 174 -4.88 -8.60 5.81
C LEU A 174 -6.00 -8.77 4.78
N THR A 175 -5.94 -8.03 3.67
CA THR A 175 -7.00 -8.04 2.66
C THR A 175 -7.12 -9.39 1.98
N VAL A 176 -6.01 -10.06 1.64
CA VAL A 176 -6.08 -11.40 1.04
C VAL A 176 -6.55 -12.46 2.04
N LEU A 177 -6.18 -12.36 3.32
CA LEU A 177 -6.67 -13.26 4.36
C LEU A 177 -8.17 -13.11 4.56
N ALA A 178 -8.67 -11.86 4.61
CA ALA A 178 -10.09 -11.57 4.70
C ALA A 178 -10.86 -12.12 3.48
N ALA A 179 -10.38 -11.86 2.27
CA ALA A 179 -11.00 -12.35 1.04
C ALA A 179 -11.03 -13.89 0.98
N LEU A 180 -9.96 -14.57 1.42
CA LEU A 180 -9.91 -16.03 1.51
C LEU A 180 -10.87 -16.60 2.56
N SER A 181 -11.05 -15.93 3.71
CA SER A 181 -12.03 -16.34 4.73
C SER A 181 -13.48 -16.25 4.22
N GLN A 182 -13.75 -15.32 3.30
CA GLN A 182 -15.04 -15.16 2.62
C GLN A 182 -15.16 -16.02 1.34
N GLN A 183 -14.14 -16.82 1.04
CA GLN A 183 -14.09 -17.74 -0.11
C GLN A 183 -14.15 -17.06 -1.49
N THR A 184 -13.90 -15.75 -1.59
CA THR A 184 -14.06 -14.98 -2.84
C THR A 184 -12.93 -15.20 -3.86
N LEU A 185 -11.74 -15.62 -3.40
CA LEU A 185 -10.54 -15.75 -4.25
C LEU A 185 -10.09 -17.20 -4.51
N ILE A 186 -10.78 -18.21 -3.99
CA ILE A 186 -10.33 -19.62 -4.02
C ILE A 186 -10.10 -20.14 -5.45
N ASN A 187 -10.91 -19.68 -6.41
CA ASN A 187 -10.78 -20.09 -7.81
C ASN A 187 -9.78 -19.25 -8.61
N SER A 188 -9.37 -18.09 -8.10
CA SER A 188 -8.53 -17.13 -8.80
C SER A 188 -7.08 -17.12 -8.31
N LEU A 189 -6.86 -17.50 -7.05
CA LEU A 189 -5.54 -17.54 -6.41
C LEU A 189 -4.85 -18.88 -6.66
N ARG A 190 -3.56 -18.84 -6.99
CA ARG A 190 -2.69 -20.03 -7.10
C ARG A 190 -1.92 -20.32 -5.81
N SER A 191 -1.26 -19.31 -5.26
CA SER A 191 -0.63 -19.35 -3.93
C SER A 191 -0.44 -17.94 -3.40
N ALA A 192 -0.25 -17.78 -2.09
CA ALA A 192 -0.01 -16.48 -1.46
C ALA A 192 1.25 -16.53 -0.59
N ALA A 193 2.11 -15.51 -0.72
CA ALA A 193 3.19 -15.19 0.19
C ALA A 193 2.83 -13.94 0.99
N LEU A 194 2.95 -14.03 2.32
CA LEU A 194 2.49 -12.98 3.23
C LEU A 194 3.70 -12.37 3.96
N LEU A 195 4.10 -11.16 3.57
CA LEU A 195 5.23 -10.44 4.15
C LEU A 195 4.76 -9.54 5.28
N SER A 196 5.29 -9.76 6.50
CA SER A 196 4.82 -9.08 7.72
C SER A 196 3.30 -9.20 7.92
N PRO A 197 2.76 -10.43 8.07
CA PRO A 197 1.32 -10.68 8.05
C PRO A 197 0.57 -9.96 9.17
N VAL A 198 -0.58 -9.37 8.81
CA VAL A 198 -1.50 -8.69 9.72
C VAL A 198 -2.83 -9.42 9.68
N ALA A 199 -3.23 -10.02 10.81
CA ALA A 199 -4.52 -10.68 10.97
C ALA A 199 -5.29 -10.15 12.19
N HIS A 200 -4.58 -9.87 13.29
CA HIS A 200 -5.15 -9.30 14.52
C HIS A 200 -4.25 -8.18 15.02
N LEU A 201 -4.84 -7.01 15.28
CA LEU A 201 -4.12 -5.84 15.82
C LEU A 201 -4.11 -5.81 17.36
N GLY A 202 -4.81 -6.74 18.02
CA GLY A 202 -5.04 -6.72 19.48
C GLY A 202 -3.78 -6.85 20.35
N GLN A 203 -2.67 -7.33 19.79
CA GLN A 203 -1.38 -7.46 20.50
C GLN A 203 -0.30 -6.52 19.96
N ILE A 204 -0.65 -5.52 19.16
CA ILE A 204 0.33 -4.53 18.70
C ILE A 204 0.89 -3.76 19.90
N SER A 205 2.21 -3.85 20.06
CA SER A 205 2.93 -3.21 21.16
C SER A 205 3.47 -1.82 20.80
N THR A 206 3.19 -1.34 19.58
CA THR A 206 3.46 0.03 19.14
C THR A 206 2.40 0.97 19.74
N LEU A 207 2.83 1.83 20.67
CA LEU A 207 1.95 2.72 21.44
C LEU A 207 1.08 3.61 20.54
N LEU A 208 1.65 4.12 19.44
CA LEU A 208 0.94 4.96 18.46
C LEU A 208 -0.25 4.26 17.80
N VAL A 209 -0.09 3.00 17.36
CA VAL A 209 -1.17 2.24 16.71
C VAL A 209 -2.23 1.85 17.73
N ARG A 210 -1.82 1.47 18.94
CA ARG A 210 -2.74 1.09 20.02
C ARG A 210 -3.57 2.27 20.53
N VAL A 211 -2.96 3.43 20.71
CA VAL A 211 -3.65 4.69 21.07
C VAL A 211 -4.50 5.18 19.90
N GLY A 212 -3.98 5.04 18.68
CA GLY A 212 -4.66 5.29 17.39
C GLY A 212 -6.02 4.61 17.28
N THR A 213 -6.04 3.29 17.49
CA THR A 213 -7.25 2.46 17.39
C THR A 213 -8.19 2.65 18.58
N GLN A 214 -7.67 2.82 19.80
CA GLN A 214 -8.49 3.01 21.00
C GLN A 214 -9.23 4.36 21.04
N LEU A 215 -8.71 5.37 20.35
CA LEU A 215 -9.32 6.70 20.31
C LEU A 215 -10.17 6.93 19.04
N PHE A 216 -10.38 5.91 18.21
CA PHE A 216 -11.13 6.01 16.95
C PHE A 216 -10.68 7.23 16.12
N TYR A 217 -9.36 7.48 16.05
CA TYR A 217 -8.84 8.70 15.42
C TYR A 217 -9.26 8.84 13.96
N ALA A 218 -9.42 7.72 13.24
CA ALA A 218 -9.92 7.74 11.86
C ALA A 218 -11.33 8.33 11.77
N GLU A 219 -12.25 7.90 12.64
CA GLU A 219 -13.62 8.42 12.69
C GLU A 219 -13.64 9.89 13.15
N GLN A 220 -12.79 10.25 14.11
CA GLN A 220 -12.67 11.65 14.54
C GLN A 220 -12.16 12.53 13.40
N LEU A 221 -11.09 12.13 12.71
CA LEU A 221 -10.57 12.88 11.56
C LEU A 221 -11.61 13.01 10.44
N TYR A 222 -12.34 11.93 10.15
CA TYR A 222 -13.45 11.94 9.20
C TYR A 222 -14.55 12.93 9.63
N ASN A 223 -14.97 12.91 10.90
CA ASN A 223 -15.95 13.83 11.45
C ASN A 223 -15.46 15.29 11.49
N PHE A 224 -14.14 15.51 11.54
CA PHE A 224 -13.51 16.83 11.42
C PHE A 224 -13.28 17.27 9.96
N GLY A 225 -13.77 16.50 8.97
CA GLY A 225 -13.73 16.86 7.54
C GLY A 225 -12.46 16.40 6.81
N LEU A 226 -11.60 15.61 7.44
CA LEU A 226 -10.43 14.99 6.81
C LEU A 226 -10.82 13.61 6.27
N HIS A 227 -11.30 13.60 5.03
CA HIS A 227 -11.78 12.40 4.37
C HIS A 227 -10.64 11.62 3.66
N GLU A 228 -9.62 12.30 3.12
CA GLU A 228 -8.49 11.66 2.45
C GLU A 228 -7.37 11.26 3.42
N PHE A 229 -6.91 9.99 3.37
CA PHE A 229 -5.74 9.54 4.13
C PHE A 229 -4.83 8.55 3.35
N PRO A 230 -3.50 8.79 3.30
CA PRO A 230 -2.82 10.01 3.75
C PRO A 230 -3.12 11.17 2.78
N PRO A 231 -3.43 12.39 3.27
CA PRO A 231 -3.62 13.55 2.39
C PRO A 231 -2.31 13.86 1.65
N GLN A 232 -2.45 14.33 0.40
CA GLN A 232 -1.33 14.71 -0.49
C GLN A 232 -0.14 15.33 0.26
N GLY A 233 0.94 14.56 0.40
CA GLY A 233 2.28 14.99 0.80
C GLY A 233 2.46 15.62 2.19
N GLN A 234 1.41 16.10 2.84
CA GLN A 234 1.52 16.94 4.05
C GLN A 234 1.47 16.12 5.33
N LEU A 235 0.59 15.12 5.44
CA LEU A 235 0.48 14.38 6.69
C LEU A 235 1.71 13.51 6.97
N LEU A 236 2.31 12.91 5.93
CA LEU A 236 3.50 12.09 6.12
C LEU A 236 4.68 12.95 6.59
N GLN A 237 4.83 14.18 6.07
CA GLN A 237 5.83 15.16 6.53
C GLN A 237 5.53 15.68 7.94
N THR A 238 4.27 15.94 8.26
CA THR A 238 3.87 16.41 9.60
C THR A 238 4.06 15.32 10.64
N LEU A 239 3.69 14.08 10.33
CA LEU A 239 3.97 12.91 11.17
C LEU A 239 5.48 12.65 11.27
N GLN A 240 6.25 12.82 10.19
CA GLN A 240 7.72 12.80 10.23
C GLN A 240 8.22 13.84 11.22
N THR A 241 7.82 15.10 11.06
CA THR A 241 8.30 16.23 11.88
C THR A 241 7.94 16.07 13.37
N ILE A 242 6.73 15.58 13.67
CA ILE A 242 6.27 15.34 15.04
C ILE A 242 7.00 14.14 15.66
N LEU A 243 7.15 13.03 14.93
CA LEU A 243 7.87 11.85 15.43
C LEU A 243 9.37 12.13 15.59
N CYS A 244 9.92 13.03 14.77
CA CYS A 244 11.34 13.40 14.75
C CYS A 244 11.75 14.50 15.72
N THR A 245 10.80 15.17 16.34
CA THR A 245 11.05 16.13 17.42
C THR A 245 11.06 15.45 18.80
N HIS A 246 10.75 14.15 18.88
CA HIS A 246 10.88 13.34 20.09
C HIS A 246 12.29 12.75 20.23
N PRO A 247 12.99 12.98 21.35
CA PRO A 247 14.33 12.42 21.58
C PRO A 247 14.33 10.89 21.51
N GLY A 248 15.20 10.31 20.68
CA GLY A 248 15.40 8.86 20.59
C GLY A 248 14.69 8.13 19.43
N GLN A 249 14.07 8.84 18.50
CA GLN A 249 13.46 8.25 17.30
C GLN A 249 14.38 8.40 16.07
N ASP A 250 14.61 7.30 15.33
CA ASP A 250 15.33 7.34 14.05
C ASP A 250 14.38 7.76 12.91
N CYS A 251 14.67 8.93 12.36
CA CYS A 251 13.86 9.65 11.40
C CYS A 251 14.22 9.42 9.94
N SER A 252 15.28 8.64 9.71
CA SER A 252 15.62 8.19 8.36
C SER A 252 14.56 7.25 7.78
N ASN A 253 13.69 6.67 8.63
CA ASN A 253 12.68 5.70 8.22
C ASN A 253 11.42 5.77 9.12
N ILE A 254 10.46 6.64 8.79
CA ILE A 254 9.14 6.72 9.50
C ILE A 254 8.44 5.36 9.51
N MET A 255 8.61 4.58 8.43
CA MET A 255 8.07 3.24 8.37
C MET A 255 8.72 2.37 9.45
N ALA A 256 10.02 2.52 9.72
CA ALA A 256 10.67 1.92 10.88
C ALA A 256 10.06 2.42 12.20
N ALA A 257 9.74 3.71 12.39
CA ALA A 257 9.07 4.17 13.63
C ALA A 257 7.67 3.57 13.84
N LEU A 258 6.90 3.35 12.77
CA LEU A 258 5.60 2.66 12.79
C LEU A 258 5.74 1.14 12.95
N THR A 259 6.83 0.57 12.43
CA THR A 259 7.13 -0.87 12.41
C THR A 259 8.24 -1.25 13.39
N ALA A 260 8.60 -0.39 14.35
CA ALA A 260 9.91 -0.42 15.06
C ALA A 260 10.22 -1.72 15.80
N LYS A 261 9.22 -2.57 16.05
CA LYS A 261 9.43 -3.89 16.63
C LYS A 261 9.55 -5.04 15.63
N VAL A 262 9.17 -4.83 14.37
CA VAL A 262 9.32 -5.81 13.28
C VAL A 262 10.77 -5.83 12.79
N TYR A 263 11.43 -4.67 12.70
CA TYR A 263 12.84 -4.57 12.28
C TYR A 263 13.81 -5.16 13.32
N ASP A 264 13.61 -4.88 14.61
CA ASP A 264 14.40 -5.49 15.70
C ASP A 264 14.21 -7.01 15.76
N SER A 265 13.00 -7.51 15.45
CA SER A 265 12.71 -8.95 15.39
C SER A 265 13.34 -9.61 14.16
N LEU A 266 13.43 -8.92 13.02
CA LEU A 266 14.10 -9.42 11.81
C LEU A 266 15.63 -9.44 11.97
N LEU A 267 16.22 -8.45 12.62
CA LEU A 267 17.66 -8.46 12.96
C LEU A 267 17.99 -9.54 13.99
N ALA A 268 17.09 -9.83 14.94
CA ALA A 268 17.23 -10.97 15.85
C ALA A 268 17.10 -12.33 15.14
N PHE A 269 16.30 -12.41 14.06
CA PHE A 269 16.08 -13.65 13.29
C PHE A 269 17.22 -13.96 12.30
N PHE A 270 17.91 -12.94 11.76
CA PHE A 270 19.07 -13.12 10.87
C PHE A 270 20.43 -13.03 11.60
N GLY A 271 20.45 -12.70 12.89
CA GLY A 271 21.68 -12.54 13.70
C GLY A 271 22.06 -13.73 14.57
N GLN A 272 21.33 -14.85 14.50
CA GLN A 272 21.70 -16.10 15.16
C GLN A 272 21.54 -17.26 14.17
N HIS A 273 22.58 -17.48 13.36
CA HIS A 273 23.22 -18.78 13.05
C HIS A 273 24.25 -18.60 11.93
#